data_AF-A0A820SHQ3-F1
#
_entry.id   AF-A0A820SHQ3-F1
#
_cell.length_a   1.000
_cell.length_b   1.000
_cell.length_c   1.000
_cell.angle_alpha   90.00
_cell.angle_beta   90.00
_cell.angle_gamma   90.00
#
_symmetry.space_group_name_H-M   'P 1'
#
loop_
_entity.id
_entity.type
_entity.pdbx_description
1 polymer ?
#
loop_
_entity_poly.entity_id
_entity_poly.type
_entity_poly.pdbx_seq_one_letter_code
_entity_poly.pdbx_strand_id
1 'polypeptide(L)'
;FRFPWESARTGVDVTPDCCPEVRLYQMHITGDIAFAARQYVAATGDQNWLKSERGGDLIYETARFWASRVTYNPTRDQYDILTVLPPDEDAQPFKDNSVFTNAVA
;
A
#
# COMPACT_ATOMS: atom_id res chain seq x y z
N PHE A 1 8.26 6.44 0.26
CA PHE A 1 6.93 7.07 0.38
C PHE A 1 5.98 6.01 0.89
N ARG A 2 5.06 6.30 1.82
CA ARG A 2 4.01 5.37 2.28
C ARG A 2 2.85 6.21 2.75
N PHE A 3 1.64 5.91 2.32
CA PHE A 3 0.47 6.60 2.85
C PHE A 3 0.26 6.21 4.34
N PRO A 4 -0.17 7.16 5.18
CA PRO A 4 -0.55 6.84 6.55
C PRO A 4 -1.77 5.91 6.57
N TRP A 5 -1.97 5.20 7.67
CA TRP A 5 -3.19 4.41 7.85
C TRP A 5 -4.41 5.34 8.01
N GLU A 6 -4.32 6.27 8.95
CA GLU A 6 -5.28 7.36 9.09
C GLU A 6 -4.64 8.70 8.70
N SER A 7 -5.29 9.42 7.79
CA SER A 7 -4.84 10.73 7.30
C SER A 7 -5.90 11.80 7.55
N ALA A 8 -5.46 13.00 7.93
CA ALA A 8 -6.32 14.18 8.03
C ALA A 8 -5.75 15.32 7.16
N ARG A 9 -5.77 16.55 7.68
CA ARG A 9 -5.46 17.78 6.94
C ARG A 9 -4.06 17.81 6.29
N THR A 10 -3.06 17.22 6.94
CA THR A 10 -1.64 17.38 6.56
C THR A 10 -1.06 16.21 5.78
N GLY A 11 -1.78 15.08 5.68
CA GLY A 11 -1.20 13.84 5.16
C GLY A 11 -0.30 13.08 6.15
N VAL A 12 -0.13 13.60 7.37
CA VAL A 12 0.60 12.90 8.44
C VAL A 12 -0.32 11.87 9.07
N ASP A 13 0.26 10.76 9.51
CA ASP A 13 -0.45 9.70 10.22
C ASP A 13 -1.03 10.22 11.54
N VAL A 14 -2.35 10.06 11.69
CA VAL A 14 -3.10 10.45 12.89
C VAL A 14 -3.71 9.24 13.62
N THR A 15 -3.26 8.03 13.30
CA THR A 15 -3.75 6.80 13.93
C THR A 15 -3.53 6.89 15.45
N PRO A 16 -4.56 6.66 16.28
CA PRO A 16 -4.44 6.76 17.73
C PRO A 16 -3.37 5.84 18.31
N ASP A 17 -2.68 6.31 19.35
CA ASP A 17 -1.57 5.57 19.98
C ASP A 17 -2.01 4.29 20.73
N CYS A 18 -3.33 4.04 20.87
CA CYS A 18 -3.83 2.80 21.43
C CYS A 18 -3.72 1.59 20.46
N CYS A 19 -3.50 1.84 19.17
CA CYS A 19 -3.43 0.80 18.12
C CYS A 19 -2.22 1.02 17.18
N PRO A 20 -0.98 1.09 17.71
CA PRO A 20 0.20 1.41 16.90
C PRO A 20 0.51 0.38 15.82
N GLU A 21 0.06 -0.87 15.98
CA GLU A 21 0.29 -1.97 15.04
C GLU A 21 -0.35 -1.68 13.68
N VAL A 22 -1.52 -1.07 13.68
CA VAL A 22 -2.31 -0.72 12.50
C VAL A 22 -1.52 0.27 11.64
N ARG A 23 -1.07 1.38 12.26
CA ARG A 23 -0.14 2.37 11.68
C ARG A 23 1.14 1.75 11.14
N LEU A 24 1.72 0.77 11.84
CA LEU A 24 3.03 0.23 11.51
C LEU A 24 2.97 -0.83 10.41
N TYR A 25 1.97 -1.70 10.43
CA TYR A 25 1.97 -2.95 9.66
C TYR A 25 0.84 -3.05 8.63
N GLN A 26 -0.21 -2.25 8.70
CA GLN A 26 -1.32 -2.29 7.75
C GLN A 26 -1.06 -1.37 6.53
N MET A 27 -0.06 -1.74 5.75
CA MET A 27 0.43 -0.90 4.65
C MET A 27 -0.34 -1.07 3.33
N HIS A 28 -1.36 -1.93 3.28
CA HIS A 28 -2.15 -2.17 2.07
C HIS A 28 -2.84 -0.90 1.56
N ILE A 29 -3.13 0.07 2.44
CA ILE A 29 -3.67 1.39 2.08
C ILE A 29 -2.89 2.09 0.96
N THR A 30 -1.56 1.86 0.89
CA THR A 30 -0.75 2.42 -0.19
C THR A 30 -1.07 1.77 -1.54
N GLY A 31 -1.26 0.45 -1.58
CA GLY A 31 -1.75 -0.26 -2.77
C GLY A 31 -3.20 0.06 -3.10
N ASP A 32 -4.06 0.22 -2.09
CA ASP A 32 -5.47 0.56 -2.27
C ASP A 32 -5.65 1.91 -2.98
N ILE A 33 -4.84 2.91 -2.63
CA ILE A 33 -4.87 4.23 -3.28
C ILE A 33 -4.44 4.14 -4.75
N ALA A 34 -3.42 3.35 -5.08
CA ALA A 34 -3.05 3.10 -6.47
C ALA A 34 -4.14 2.32 -7.23
N PHE A 35 -4.79 1.36 -6.58
CA PHE A 35 -5.92 0.65 -7.16
C PHE A 35 -7.10 1.60 -7.42
N ALA A 36 -7.43 2.50 -6.48
CA ALA A 36 -8.46 3.52 -6.68
C ALA A 36 -8.12 4.47 -7.85
N ALA A 37 -6.86 4.88 -7.99
CA ALA A 37 -6.38 5.65 -9.13
C ALA A 37 -6.58 4.91 -10.46
N ARG A 38 -6.29 3.60 -10.51
CA ARG A 38 -6.57 2.77 -11.69
C ARG A 38 -8.07 2.73 -12.01
N GLN A 39 -8.92 2.56 -11.00
CA GLN A 39 -10.37 2.53 -11.17
C GLN A 39 -10.90 3.87 -11.69
N TYR A 40 -10.38 5.00 -11.19
CA TYR A 40 -10.71 6.34 -11.69
C TYR A 40 -10.42 6.46 -13.19
N VAL A 41 -9.21 6.10 -13.63
CA VAL A 41 -8.82 6.18 -15.05
C VAL A 41 -9.67 5.24 -15.90
N ALA A 42 -9.97 4.02 -15.42
CA ALA A 42 -10.81 3.07 -16.13
C ALA A 42 -12.26 3.57 -16.30
N ALA A 43 -12.81 4.24 -15.30
CA ALA A 43 -14.18 4.75 -15.32
C ALA A 43 -14.33 6.03 -16.16
N THR A 44 -13.31 6.89 -16.19
CA THR A 44 -13.39 8.23 -16.80
C THR A 44 -12.67 8.34 -18.14
N GLY A 45 -11.71 7.47 -18.41
CA GLY A 45 -10.79 7.62 -19.55
C GLY A 45 -9.80 8.77 -19.41
N ASP A 46 -9.65 9.38 -18.22
CA ASP A 46 -8.79 10.55 -18.00
C ASP A 46 -7.29 10.21 -18.01
N GLN A 47 -6.76 9.99 -19.21
CA GLN A 47 -5.35 9.73 -19.46
C GLN A 47 -4.47 10.95 -19.19
N ASN A 48 -5.03 12.16 -19.23
CA ASN A 48 -4.27 13.39 -18.98
C ASN A 48 -3.91 13.51 -17.50
N TRP A 49 -4.84 13.18 -16.60
CA TRP A 49 -4.55 13.09 -15.17
C TRP A 49 -3.47 12.05 -14.87
N LEU A 50 -3.57 10.85 -15.46
CA LEU A 50 -2.58 9.79 -15.26
C LEU A 50 -1.16 10.21 -15.69
N LYS A 51 -1.05 10.94 -16.80
CA LYS A 51 0.23 11.43 -17.35
C LYS A 51 0.73 12.71 -16.68
N SER A 52 -0.11 13.38 -15.89
CA SER A 52 0.30 14.54 -15.11
C SER A 52 1.18 14.12 -13.94
N GLU A 53 1.95 15.05 -13.37
CA GLU A 53 2.73 14.83 -12.14
C GLU A 53 1.86 14.28 -11.01
N ARG A 54 0.59 14.68 -10.91
CA ARG A 54 -0.30 14.21 -9.84
C ARG A 54 -0.59 12.72 -9.90
N GLY A 55 -1.01 12.22 -11.07
CA GLY A 55 -1.33 10.81 -11.26
C GLY A 55 -0.06 9.97 -11.40
N GLY A 56 0.90 10.47 -12.18
CA GLY A 56 2.17 9.82 -12.43
C GLY A 56 2.99 9.59 -11.16
N ASP A 57 3.18 10.64 -10.35
CA ASP A 57 3.97 10.54 -9.12
C ASP A 57 3.26 9.66 -8.08
N LEU A 58 1.92 9.73 -7.98
CA LEU A 58 1.16 8.86 -7.08
C LEU A 58 1.42 7.38 -7.38
N ILE A 59 1.34 6.98 -8.65
CA ILE A 59 1.58 5.59 -9.06
C ILE A 59 3.06 5.23 -8.91
N TYR A 60 3.97 6.09 -9.36
CA TYR A 60 5.41 5.85 -9.28
C TYR A 60 5.89 5.71 -7.83
N GLU A 61 5.49 6.61 -6.94
CA GLU A 61 5.90 6.59 -5.54
C GLU A 61 5.30 5.41 -4.76
N THR A 62 4.10 5.00 -5.13
CA THR A 62 3.47 3.76 -4.61
C THR A 62 4.23 2.52 -5.07
N ALA A 63 4.59 2.42 -6.36
CA ALA A 63 5.38 1.30 -6.87
C ALA A 63 6.78 1.27 -6.23
N ARG A 64 7.42 2.43 -6.07
CA ARG A 64 8.71 2.58 -5.40
C ARG A 64 8.66 2.13 -3.93
N PHE A 65 7.56 2.40 -3.24
CA PHE A 65 7.32 1.88 -1.89
C PHE A 65 7.31 0.35 -1.86
N TRP A 66 6.50 -0.29 -2.70
CA TRP A 66 6.39 -1.75 -2.72
C TRP A 66 7.69 -2.42 -3.13
N ALA A 67 8.39 -1.87 -4.12
CA ALA A 67 9.74 -2.32 -4.50
C ALA A 67 10.72 -2.25 -3.32
N SER A 68 10.55 -1.32 -2.39
CA SER A 68 11.39 -1.23 -1.17
C SER A 68 10.98 -2.19 -0.05
N ARG A 69 9.77 -2.79 -0.09
CA ARG A 69 9.27 -3.69 0.97
C ARG A 69 9.44 -5.17 0.69
N VAL A 70 9.69 -5.55 -0.55
CA VAL A 70 9.87 -6.94 -0.92
C VAL A 70 11.22 -7.49 -0.47
N THR A 71 11.23 -8.75 -0.06
CA THR A 71 12.44 -9.54 0.23
C THR A 71 12.55 -10.66 -0.79
N TYR A 72 13.69 -10.78 -1.47
CA TYR A 72 13.89 -11.88 -2.41
C TYR A 72 14.11 -13.21 -1.68
N ASN A 73 13.40 -14.25 -2.11
CA ASN A 73 13.46 -15.61 -1.60
C ASN A 73 14.15 -16.52 -2.64
N PRO A 74 15.43 -16.88 -2.46
CA PRO A 74 16.20 -17.64 -3.45
C PRO A 74 15.74 -19.10 -3.59
N THR A 75 15.06 -19.66 -2.59
CA THR A 75 14.58 -21.05 -2.64
C THR A 75 13.36 -21.20 -3.56
N ARG A 76 12.54 -20.15 -3.67
CA ARG A 76 11.35 -20.13 -4.53
C ARG A 76 11.52 -19.29 -5.80
N ASP A 77 12.62 -18.55 -5.92
CA ASP A 77 12.83 -17.55 -6.97
C ASP A 77 11.66 -16.54 -7.05
N GLN A 78 11.26 -16.04 -5.89
CA GLN A 78 10.09 -15.17 -5.72
C GLN A 78 10.38 -14.05 -4.70
N TYR A 79 9.52 -13.03 -4.69
CA TYR A 79 9.57 -11.95 -3.71
C TYR A 79 8.49 -12.13 -2.64
N ASP A 80 8.86 -11.87 -1.40
CA ASP A 80 7.99 -11.94 -0.23
C ASP A 80 7.74 -10.56 0.37
N ILE A 81 6.52 -10.36 0.87
CA ILE A 81 6.18 -9.21 1.71
C ILE A 81 5.98 -9.72 3.13
N LEU A 82 6.96 -9.41 3.97
CA LEU A 82 7.05 -9.93 5.33
C LEU A 82 6.48 -8.95 6.36
N THR A 83 5.92 -9.52 7.42
CA THR A 83 5.44 -8.82 8.62
C THR A 83 4.45 -7.71 8.27
N VAL A 84 3.24 -8.11 7.85
CA VAL A 84 2.14 -7.18 7.55
C VAL A 84 0.88 -7.52 8.34
N LEU A 85 0.03 -6.53 8.55
CA LEU A 85 -1.34 -6.70 9.00
C LEU A 85 -2.24 -6.75 7.76
N PRO A 86 -2.93 -7.87 7.48
CA PRO A 86 -3.95 -7.92 6.41
C PRO A 86 -5.16 -7.04 6.75
N PRO A 87 -6.15 -6.89 5.84
CA PRO A 87 -7.41 -6.22 6.14
C PRO A 87 -8.17 -6.81 7.33
N ASP A 88 -7.98 -8.10 7.59
CA ASP A 88 -8.46 -8.75 8.81
C ASP A 88 -7.54 -8.37 9.98
N GLU A 89 -7.92 -7.32 10.72
CA GLU A 89 -7.14 -6.78 11.83
C GLU A 89 -7.04 -7.73 13.04
N ASP A 90 -7.98 -8.68 13.14
CA ASP A 90 -8.00 -9.73 14.16
C ASP A 90 -7.04 -10.89 13.84
N ALA A 91 -6.45 -10.92 12.64
CA ALA A 91 -5.54 -11.97 12.17
C ALA A 91 -4.16 -11.97 12.88
N GLN A 92 -4.10 -11.62 14.16
CA GLN A 92 -2.90 -11.63 14.98
C GLN A 92 -2.32 -13.05 15.14
N PRO A 93 -0.99 -13.23 15.18
CA PRO A 93 0.06 -12.22 14.96
C PRO A 93 0.21 -11.87 13.46
N PHE A 94 0.99 -10.82 13.16
CA PHE A 94 1.33 -10.36 11.80
C PHE A 94 1.60 -11.52 10.83
N LYS A 95 1.20 -11.36 9.57
CA LYS A 95 1.33 -12.38 8.54
C LYS A 95 2.45 -12.03 7.57
N ASP A 96 3.19 -13.05 7.15
CA ASP A 96 3.97 -12.98 5.93
C ASP A 96 3.08 -13.35 4.76
N ASN A 97 3.29 -12.70 3.61
CA ASN A 97 2.60 -13.03 2.36
C ASN A 97 1.07 -13.04 2.50
N SER A 98 0.52 -12.03 3.18
CA SER A 98 -0.92 -11.74 3.15
C SER A 98 -1.39 -11.71 1.70
N VAL A 99 -2.36 -12.57 1.36
CA VAL A 99 -2.88 -12.70 -0.01
C VAL A 99 -3.37 -11.35 -0.54
N PHE A 100 -4.12 -10.61 0.29
CA PHE A 100 -4.62 -9.30 -0.10
C PHE A 100 -3.49 -8.29 -0.30
N THR A 101 -2.56 -8.21 0.66
CA THR A 101 -1.44 -7.26 0.61
C THR A 101 -0.54 -7.53 -0.60
N ASN A 102 -0.25 -8.79 -0.90
CA ASN A 102 0.52 -9.18 -2.07
C ASN A 102 -0.22 -8.90 -3.38
N ALA A 103 -1.55 -8.92 -3.40
CA ALA A 103 -2.33 -8.65 -4.61
C ALA A 103 -2.42 -7.15 -4.96
N VAL A 104 -2.32 -6.27 -3.96
CA VAL A 104 -2.38 -4.81 -4.17
C VAL A 104 -0.99 -4.16 -4.28
N ALA A 105 0.08 -4.90 -3.98
CA ALA A 105 1.47 -4.46 -4.12
C ALA A 105 1.94 -4.51 -5.58
#